data_AF-A0AAN7Q8S2-F1
#
_entry.id   AF-A0AAN7Q8S2-F1
#
_cell.length_a   1.000
_cell.length_b   1.000
_cell.length_c   1.000
_cell.angle_alpha   90.00
_cell.angle_beta   90.00
_cell.angle_gamma   90.00
#
_symmetry.space_group_name_H-M   'P 1'
#
loop_
_entity.id
_entity.type
_entity.pdbx_description
1 polymer ?
#
loop_
_entity_poly.entity_id
_entity_poly.type
_entity_poly.pdbx_seq_one_letter_code
_entity_poly.pdbx_strand_id
1 'polypeptide(L)'
;MNCMAWVLYGVPWVTSDSTLVVTINGSGTIIELVYVGFFLFFCCDRRKRIRMLAVLAVELAFIAILSSLVLTEVHTHNQRSKMVGIICILFSIMMYAAPLSLMKLVIKSKSVEYMPFFLSLASLANGLCWSVYALLRLNLFILVPNGIGSFFGLVQLILYATYYKSTKDQTNVRRVKEDLSLSQVVVNEGVAECNNSLNMYESLECLLCTSSMAAISTQMASLYKYLVKS
;
A
#
# COMPACT_ATOMS: atom_id res chain seq x y z
N MET A 1 -0.77 -12.62 -5.60
CA MET A 1 -0.22 -13.15 -6.88
C MET A 1 1.31 -13.11 -6.98
N ASN A 2 1.96 -11.93 -6.93
CA ASN A 2 3.40 -11.79 -7.19
C ASN A 2 4.27 -12.69 -6.30
N CYS A 3 4.00 -12.71 -4.99
CA CYS A 3 4.72 -13.56 -4.05
C CYS A 3 4.59 -15.05 -4.39
N MET A 4 3.39 -15.54 -4.72
CA MET A 4 3.19 -16.94 -5.10
C MET A 4 3.94 -17.32 -6.39
N ALA A 5 4.00 -16.41 -7.38
CA ALA A 5 4.78 -16.64 -8.60
C ALA A 5 6.28 -16.75 -8.29
N TRP A 6 6.82 -15.89 -7.42
CA TRP A 6 8.22 -15.96 -6.98
C TRP A 6 8.52 -17.19 -6.11
N VAL A 7 7.56 -17.67 -5.32
CA VAL A 7 7.66 -18.96 -4.64
C VAL A 7 7.82 -20.08 -5.67
N LEU A 8 6.95 -20.15 -6.69
CA LEU A 8 7.07 -21.13 -7.77
C LEU A 8 8.37 -20.97 -8.56
N TYR A 9 8.90 -19.77 -8.72
CA TYR A 9 10.20 -19.56 -9.35
C TYR A 9 11.34 -20.16 -8.53
N GLY A 10 11.33 -19.96 -7.20
CA GLY A 10 12.44 -20.29 -6.33
C GLY A 10 12.54 -21.75 -5.89
N VAL A 11 11.49 -22.55 -6.08
CA VAL A 11 11.51 -23.97 -5.66
C VAL A 11 12.53 -24.79 -6.48
N PRO A 12 13.20 -25.79 -5.86
CA PRO A 12 14.34 -26.48 -6.48
C PRO A 12 14.04 -27.17 -7.81
N TRP A 13 12.80 -27.61 -8.02
CA TRP A 13 12.36 -28.27 -9.26
C TRP A 13 12.07 -27.30 -10.42
N VAL A 14 12.06 -25.98 -10.17
CA VAL A 14 11.94 -24.91 -11.18
C VAL A 14 13.26 -24.18 -11.38
N THR A 15 13.88 -23.68 -10.31
CA THR A 15 15.18 -22.98 -10.37
C THR A 15 16.09 -23.47 -9.27
N SER A 16 17.29 -23.93 -9.64
CA SER A 16 18.30 -24.36 -8.69
C SER A 16 18.79 -23.18 -7.83
N ASP A 17 19.08 -23.47 -6.56
CA ASP A 17 19.78 -22.57 -5.63
C ASP A 17 19.11 -21.22 -5.34
N SER A 18 17.80 -21.08 -5.59
CA SER A 18 17.04 -19.84 -5.36
C SER A 18 16.18 -19.88 -4.08
N THR A 19 16.58 -20.69 -3.08
CA THR A 19 15.81 -20.94 -1.85
C THR A 19 15.49 -19.67 -1.05
N LEU A 20 16.38 -18.67 -1.07
CA LEU A 20 16.14 -17.39 -0.39
C LEU A 20 14.93 -16.63 -0.97
N VAL A 21 14.67 -16.81 -2.27
CA VAL A 21 13.48 -16.25 -2.94
C VAL A 21 12.21 -16.93 -2.42
N VAL A 22 12.26 -18.24 -2.16
CA VAL A 22 11.13 -18.99 -1.60
C VAL A 22 10.81 -18.52 -0.19
N THR A 23 11.82 -18.36 0.67
CA THR A 23 11.60 -18.01 2.08
C THR A 23 10.95 -16.63 2.21
N ILE A 24 11.48 -15.63 1.51
CA ILE A 24 10.95 -14.25 1.62
C ILE A 24 9.55 -14.14 1.02
N ASN A 25 9.32 -14.70 -0.17
CA ASN A 25 8.02 -14.60 -0.85
C ASN A 25 6.98 -15.54 -0.23
N GLY A 26 7.41 -16.64 0.37
CA GLY A 26 6.56 -17.49 1.21
C GLY A 26 6.06 -16.73 2.42
N SER A 27 6.95 -16.05 3.15
CA SER A 27 6.55 -15.18 4.27
C SER A 27 5.64 -14.03 3.81
N GLY A 28 5.94 -13.41 2.67
CA GLY A 28 5.09 -12.38 2.05
C GLY A 28 3.69 -12.90 1.72
N THR A 29 3.59 -14.11 1.16
CA THR A 29 2.31 -14.76 0.89
C THR A 29 1.51 -14.99 2.17
N ILE A 30 2.15 -15.44 3.25
CA ILE A 30 1.49 -15.63 4.55
C ILE A 30 0.97 -14.29 5.09
N ILE A 31 1.78 -13.24 5.04
CA ILE A 31 1.39 -11.90 5.49
C ILE A 31 0.22 -11.37 4.65
N GLU A 32 0.26 -11.51 3.32
CA GLU A 32 -0.84 -11.15 2.41
C GLU A 32 -2.13 -11.89 2.76
N LEU A 33 -2.05 -13.20 3.03
CA LEU A 33 -3.22 -14.00 3.42
C LEU A 33 -3.80 -13.56 4.76
N VAL A 34 -2.96 -13.16 5.72
CA VAL A 34 -3.43 -12.58 7.00
C VAL A 34 -4.18 -11.26 6.75
N TYR A 35 -3.64 -10.36 5.93
CA TYR A 35 -4.32 -9.11 5.56
C TYR A 35 -5.66 -9.35 4.85
N VAL A 36 -5.70 -10.29 3.89
CA VAL A 36 -6.94 -10.67 3.21
C VAL A 36 -7.93 -11.30 4.20
N GLY A 37 -7.46 -12.14 5.12
CA GLY A 37 -8.28 -12.74 6.18
C GLY A 37 -8.93 -11.68 7.06
N PHE A 38 -8.17 -10.68 7.51
CA PHE A 38 -8.71 -9.54 8.24
C PHE A 38 -9.73 -8.75 7.42
N PHE A 39 -9.44 -8.47 6.14
CA PHE A 39 -10.40 -7.80 5.26
C PHE A 39 -11.71 -8.59 5.15
N LEU A 40 -11.63 -9.89 4.92
CA LEU A 40 -12.81 -10.74 4.80
C LEU A 40 -13.59 -10.79 6.11
N PHE A 41 -12.92 -10.83 7.26
CA PHE A 41 -13.57 -10.83 8.57
C PHE A 41 -14.27 -9.49 8.87
N PHE A 42 -13.63 -8.36 8.64
CA PHE A 42 -14.16 -7.05 9.03
C PHE A 42 -15.01 -6.33 7.96
N CYS A 43 -14.95 -6.73 6.68
CA CYS A 43 -15.67 -6.02 5.62
C CYS A 43 -17.19 -6.26 5.66
N CYS A 44 -18.00 -5.31 6.13
CA CYS A 44 -19.47 -5.49 6.16
C CYS A 44 -20.13 -5.58 4.77
N ASP A 45 -19.46 -5.13 3.70
CA ASP A 45 -20.02 -5.12 2.35
C ASP A 45 -19.87 -6.48 1.65
N ARG A 46 -20.98 -7.21 1.55
CA ARG A 46 -21.04 -8.54 0.93
C ARG A 46 -20.54 -8.54 -0.52
N ARG A 47 -20.77 -7.49 -1.31
CA ARG A 47 -20.32 -7.44 -2.71
C ARG A 47 -18.80 -7.36 -2.79
N LYS A 48 -18.18 -6.55 -1.91
CA LYS A 48 -16.72 -6.44 -1.83
C LYS A 48 -16.07 -7.73 -1.34
N ARG A 49 -16.67 -8.40 -0.33
CA ARG A 49 -16.22 -9.72 0.13
C ARG A 49 -16.22 -10.76 -0.99
N ILE A 50 -17.34 -10.91 -1.71
CA ILE A 50 -17.44 -11.87 -2.82
C ILE A 50 -16.45 -11.56 -3.92
N ARG A 51 -16.26 -10.27 -4.28
CA ARG A 51 -15.26 -9.87 -5.27
C ARG A 51 -13.84 -10.26 -4.84
N MET A 52 -13.47 -10.01 -3.59
CA MET A 52 -12.14 -10.39 -3.07
C MET A 52 -11.94 -11.90 -3.04
N LEU A 53 -12.95 -12.68 -2.64
CA LEU A 53 -12.91 -14.14 -2.70
C LEU A 53 -12.76 -14.65 -4.13
N ALA A 54 -13.48 -14.05 -5.09
CA ALA A 54 -13.37 -14.40 -6.50
C ALA A 54 -11.97 -14.11 -7.05
N VAL A 55 -11.40 -12.94 -6.73
CA VAL A 55 -10.02 -12.61 -7.10
C VAL A 55 -9.05 -13.63 -6.51
N LEU A 56 -9.14 -13.91 -5.19
CA LEU A 56 -8.28 -14.91 -4.54
C LEU A 56 -8.39 -16.30 -5.19
N ALA A 57 -9.60 -16.75 -5.51
CA ALA A 57 -9.82 -18.03 -6.18
C ALA A 57 -9.18 -18.05 -7.59
N VAL A 58 -9.31 -16.96 -8.35
CA VAL A 58 -8.64 -16.82 -9.66
C VAL A 58 -7.12 -16.84 -9.51
N GLU A 59 -6.56 -16.18 -8.48
CA GLU A 59 -5.12 -16.19 -8.26
C GLU A 59 -4.58 -17.58 -7.94
N LEU A 60 -5.27 -18.31 -7.06
CA LEU A 60 -4.91 -19.68 -6.67
C LEU A 60 -5.05 -20.63 -7.86
N ALA A 61 -6.12 -20.52 -8.65
CA ALA A 61 -6.31 -21.33 -9.84
C ALA A 61 -5.21 -21.06 -10.88
N PHE A 62 -4.85 -19.80 -11.09
CA PHE A 62 -3.76 -19.43 -12.00
C PHE A 62 -2.43 -20.06 -11.56
N ILE A 63 -2.06 -19.94 -10.28
CA ILE A 63 -0.81 -20.53 -9.77
C ILE A 63 -0.83 -22.06 -9.85
N ALA A 64 -1.97 -22.70 -9.56
CA ALA A 64 -2.11 -24.14 -9.68
C ALA A 64 -1.95 -24.62 -11.13
N ILE A 65 -2.64 -23.97 -12.07
CA ILE A 65 -2.55 -24.29 -13.51
C ILE A 65 -1.12 -24.06 -14.01
N LEU A 66 -0.52 -22.91 -13.70
CA LEU A 66 0.85 -22.61 -14.09
C LEU A 66 1.83 -23.65 -13.55
N SER A 67 1.72 -24.01 -12.26
CA SER A 67 2.58 -25.01 -11.62
C SER A 67 2.44 -26.37 -12.30
N SER A 68 1.21 -26.81 -12.56
CA SER A 68 0.94 -28.07 -13.25
C SER A 68 1.55 -28.08 -14.65
N LEU A 69 1.29 -27.06 -15.46
CA LEU A 69 1.83 -26.97 -16.83
C LEU A 69 3.36 -26.96 -16.86
N VAL A 70 4.01 -26.19 -15.98
CA VAL A 70 5.48 -26.14 -15.88
C VAL A 70 6.06 -27.50 -15.51
N LEU A 71 5.39 -28.24 -14.61
CA LEU A 71 5.91 -29.48 -14.07
C LEU A 71 5.65 -30.68 -14.98
N THR A 72 4.54 -30.70 -15.73
CA THR A 72 4.17 -31.80 -16.63
C THR A 72 4.78 -31.63 -18.02
N GLU A 73 4.70 -30.44 -18.60
CA GLU A 73 5.01 -30.22 -20.02
C GLU A 73 6.46 -29.80 -20.27
N VAL A 74 7.14 -29.25 -19.25
CA VAL A 74 8.50 -28.74 -19.40
C VAL A 74 9.46 -29.64 -18.64
N HIS A 75 10.35 -30.33 -19.34
CA HIS A 75 11.23 -31.33 -18.72
C HIS A 75 12.59 -30.78 -18.29
N THR A 76 13.03 -29.64 -18.83
CA THR A 76 14.35 -29.07 -18.49
C THR A 76 14.24 -27.93 -17.48
N HIS A 77 15.11 -27.92 -16.47
CA HIS A 77 15.17 -26.85 -15.46
C HIS A 77 15.32 -25.47 -16.10
N ASN A 78 16.21 -25.33 -17.09
CA ASN A 78 16.46 -24.05 -17.73
C ASN A 78 15.19 -23.48 -18.41
N GLN A 79 14.37 -24.32 -19.05
CA GLN A 79 13.11 -23.88 -19.65
C GLN A 79 12.07 -23.52 -18.59
N ARG A 80 11.97 -24.30 -17.50
CA ARG A 80 11.08 -23.99 -16.37
C ARG A 80 11.41 -22.64 -15.76
N SER A 81 12.68 -22.40 -15.43
CA SER A 81 13.15 -21.13 -14.86
C SER A 81 12.87 -19.95 -15.80
N LYS A 82 13.10 -20.11 -17.11
CA LYS A 82 12.80 -19.06 -18.10
C LYS A 82 11.31 -18.73 -18.14
N MET A 83 10.44 -19.75 -18.26
CA MET A 83 9.01 -19.54 -18.40
C MET A 83 8.40 -18.88 -17.16
N VAL A 84 8.70 -19.40 -15.97
CA VAL A 84 8.22 -18.82 -14.71
C VAL A 84 8.88 -17.48 -14.42
N GLY A 85 10.17 -17.32 -14.74
CA GLY A 85 10.91 -16.07 -14.55
C GLY A 85 10.34 -14.91 -15.35
N ILE A 86 9.95 -15.12 -16.62
CA ILE A 86 9.27 -14.10 -17.44
C ILE A 86 7.96 -13.66 -16.78
N ILE A 87 7.16 -14.61 -16.30
CA ILE A 87 5.90 -14.33 -15.61
C ILE A 87 6.14 -13.51 -14.33
N CYS A 88 7.18 -13.85 -13.55
CA CYS A 88 7.56 -13.10 -12.35
C CYS A 88 7.98 -11.65 -12.66
N ILE A 89 8.73 -11.43 -13.75
CA ILE A 89 9.08 -10.09 -14.21
C ILE A 89 7.81 -9.28 -14.52
N LEU A 90 6.87 -9.86 -15.27
CA LEU A 90 5.62 -9.19 -15.64
C LEU A 90 4.82 -8.76 -14.40
N PHE A 91 4.62 -9.66 -13.43
CA PHE A 91 3.95 -9.32 -12.18
C PHE A 91 4.69 -8.26 -11.37
N SER A 92 6.02 -8.33 -11.33
CA SER A 92 6.84 -7.34 -10.63
C SER A 92 6.73 -5.95 -11.27
N ILE A 93 6.74 -5.86 -12.61
CA ILE A 93 6.55 -4.60 -13.34
C ILE A 93 5.17 -4.01 -13.06
N MET A 94 4.11 -4.83 -13.09
CA MET A 94 2.75 -4.37 -12.78
C MET A 94 2.64 -3.82 -11.36
N MET A 95 3.35 -4.41 -10.39
CA MET A 95 3.37 -3.93 -9.01
C MET A 95 3.93 -2.51 -8.88
N TYR A 96 4.82 -2.08 -9.80
CA TYR A 96 5.35 -0.72 -9.79
C TYR A 96 4.36 0.37 -10.21
N ALA A 97 3.16 0.02 -10.66
CA ALA A 97 2.09 0.99 -10.89
C ALA A 97 1.73 1.78 -9.61
N ALA A 98 1.76 1.13 -8.44
CA ALA A 98 1.47 1.77 -7.15
C ALA A 98 2.49 2.86 -6.77
N PRO A 99 3.81 2.59 -6.68
CA PRO A 99 4.79 3.63 -6.39
C PRO A 99 4.82 4.73 -7.46
N LEU A 100 4.57 4.41 -8.73
CA LEU A 100 4.47 5.43 -9.79
C LEU A 100 3.29 6.38 -9.55
N SER A 101 2.14 5.84 -9.14
CA SER A 101 0.95 6.63 -8.79
C SER A 101 1.20 7.53 -7.57
N LEU A 102 1.94 7.03 -6.56
CA LEU A 102 2.36 7.83 -5.42
C LEU A 102 3.33 8.96 -5.82
N MET A 103 4.30 8.69 -6.69
CA MET A 103 5.21 9.73 -7.19
C MET A 103 4.46 10.82 -7.98
N LYS A 104 3.50 10.42 -8.83
CA LYS A 104 2.60 11.36 -9.53
C LYS A 104 1.79 12.20 -8.55
N LEU A 105 1.29 11.58 -7.49
CA LEU A 105 0.56 12.27 -6.43
C LEU A 105 1.45 13.31 -5.75
N VAL A 106 2.68 12.96 -5.34
CA VAL A 106 3.63 13.89 -4.70
C VAL A 106 3.93 15.09 -5.60
N ILE A 107 4.13 14.87 -6.90
CA ILE A 107 4.39 15.95 -7.86
C ILE A 107 3.19 16.88 -7.98
N LYS A 108 1.96 16.33 -7.99
CA LYS A 108 0.71 17.09 -8.12
C LYS A 108 0.34 17.84 -6.85
N SER A 109 0.44 17.18 -5.69
CA SER A 109 0.13 17.76 -4.38
C SER A 109 1.25 18.66 -3.86
N LYS A 110 2.45 18.57 -4.45
CA LYS A 110 3.67 19.22 -3.97
C LYS A 110 3.96 18.85 -2.50
N SER A 111 3.53 17.65 -2.09
CA SER A 111 3.63 17.17 -0.71
C SER A 111 3.94 15.67 -0.63
N VAL A 112 4.82 15.31 0.31
CA VAL A 112 5.29 13.96 0.62
C VAL A 112 4.56 13.33 1.82
N GLU A 113 3.41 13.88 2.22
CA GLU A 113 2.61 13.38 3.35
C GLU A 113 2.26 11.88 3.23
N TYR A 114 1.90 11.43 2.03
CA TYR A 114 1.55 10.03 1.74
C TYR A 114 2.77 9.16 1.37
N MET A 115 3.98 9.70 1.49
CA MET A 115 5.21 9.07 1.05
C MET A 115 6.29 9.19 2.13
N PRO A 116 6.22 8.36 3.19
CA PRO A 116 7.13 8.47 4.31
C PRO A 116 8.57 8.07 3.91
N PHE A 117 9.54 8.77 4.50
CA PHE A 117 10.97 8.61 4.21
C PHE A 117 11.46 7.18 4.40
N PHE A 118 11.17 6.57 5.56
CA PHE A 118 11.68 5.25 5.90
C PHE A 118 11.17 4.15 4.98
N LEU A 119 9.92 4.25 4.49
CA LEU A 119 9.41 3.28 3.50
C LEU A 119 10.14 3.41 2.16
N SER A 120 10.44 4.63 1.73
CA SER A 120 11.20 4.90 0.49
C SER A 120 12.64 4.39 0.61
N LEU A 121 13.29 4.66 1.75
CA LEU A 121 14.65 4.19 2.03
C LEU A 121 14.71 2.67 2.11
N ALA A 122 13.78 2.04 2.83
CA ALA A 122 13.69 0.58 2.91
C ALA A 122 13.45 -0.05 1.53
N SER A 123 12.65 0.59 0.68
CA SER A 123 12.38 0.13 -0.69
C SER A 123 13.64 0.18 -1.56
N LEU A 124 14.41 1.28 -1.49
CA LEU A 124 15.70 1.39 -2.19
C LEU A 124 16.69 0.34 -1.68
N ALA A 125 16.86 0.22 -0.36
CA ALA A 125 17.77 -0.74 0.24
C ALA A 125 17.39 -2.18 -0.15
N ASN A 126 16.10 -2.52 -0.10
CA ASN A 126 15.61 -3.82 -0.54
C ASN A 126 15.93 -4.09 -2.02
N GLY A 127 15.64 -3.13 -2.90
CA GLY A 127 15.96 -3.25 -4.33
C GLY A 127 17.45 -3.46 -4.57
N LEU A 128 18.32 -2.72 -3.88
CA LEU A 128 19.77 -2.84 -4.01
C LEU A 128 20.26 -4.20 -3.48
N CYS A 129 19.80 -4.64 -2.32
CA CYS A 129 20.14 -5.95 -1.76
C CYS A 129 19.80 -7.09 -2.72
N TRP A 130 18.60 -7.07 -3.31
CA TRP A 130 18.20 -8.09 -4.30
C TRP A 130 18.94 -7.96 -5.62
N SER A 131 19.26 -6.75 -6.06
CA SER A 131 20.06 -6.54 -7.27
C SER A 131 21.48 -7.09 -7.08
N VAL A 132 22.11 -6.86 -5.93
CA VAL A 132 23.42 -7.42 -5.57
C VAL A 132 23.34 -8.95 -5.49
N TYR A 133 22.33 -9.51 -4.81
CA TYR A 133 22.10 -10.95 -4.78
C TYR A 133 21.98 -11.54 -6.19
N ALA A 134 21.21 -10.91 -7.06
CA ALA A 134 21.02 -11.36 -8.43
C ALA A 134 22.29 -11.28 -9.28
N LEU A 135 23.13 -10.25 -9.09
CA LEU A 135 24.42 -10.11 -9.76
C LEU A 135 25.40 -11.22 -9.33
N LEU A 136 25.48 -11.52 -8.03
CA LEU A 136 26.34 -12.60 -7.52
C LEU A 136 25.95 -13.98 -8.09
N ARG A 137 24.67 -14.16 -8.43
CA ARG A 137 24.13 -15.41 -8.96
C ARG A 137 23.91 -15.36 -10.49
N LEU A 138 24.32 -14.27 -11.15
CA LEU A 138 24.10 -13.97 -12.56
C LEU A 138 22.66 -14.25 -13.02
N ASN A 139 21.69 -13.96 -12.16
CA ASN A 139 20.28 -14.24 -12.39
C ASN A 139 19.54 -13.00 -12.89
N LEU A 140 19.40 -12.89 -14.22
CA LEU A 140 18.73 -11.76 -14.87
C LEU A 140 17.25 -11.62 -14.49
N PHE A 141 16.56 -12.73 -14.17
CA PHE A 141 15.13 -12.69 -13.83
C PHE A 141 14.87 -11.94 -12.53
N ILE A 142 15.77 -12.09 -11.56
CA ILE A 142 15.71 -11.37 -10.28
C ILE A 142 16.29 -9.95 -10.44
N LEU A 143 17.36 -9.80 -11.24
CA LEU A 143 18.04 -8.53 -11.41
C LEU A 143 17.16 -7.46 -12.04
N VAL A 144 16.49 -7.77 -13.16
CA VAL A 144 15.69 -6.79 -13.92
C VAL A 144 14.63 -6.08 -13.05
N PRO A 145 13.70 -6.79 -12.38
CA PRO A 145 12.69 -6.12 -11.58
C PRO A 145 13.31 -5.38 -10.40
N ASN A 146 14.27 -5.96 -9.68
CA ASN A 146 14.88 -5.31 -8.52
C ASN A 146 15.74 -4.08 -8.89
N GLY A 147 16.35 -4.08 -10.07
CA GLY A 147 17.02 -2.90 -10.62
C GLY A 147 16.04 -1.76 -10.90
N ILE A 148 14.89 -2.07 -11.52
CA ILE A 148 13.80 -1.10 -11.73
C ILE A 148 13.27 -0.59 -10.38
N GLY A 149 13.06 -1.50 -9.42
CA GLY A 149 12.63 -1.15 -8.06
C GLY A 149 13.64 -0.24 -7.34
N SER A 150 14.93 -0.49 -7.51
CA SER A 150 16.01 0.36 -6.97
C SER A 150 15.97 1.74 -7.61
N PHE A 151 15.79 1.82 -8.92
CA PHE A 151 15.64 3.08 -9.63
C PHE A 151 14.44 3.88 -9.10
N PHE A 152 13.27 3.24 -8.94
CA PHE A 152 12.11 3.91 -8.36
C PHE A 152 12.32 4.31 -6.90
N GLY A 153 12.96 3.47 -6.08
CA GLY A 153 13.32 3.83 -4.70
C GLY A 153 14.24 5.04 -4.61
N LEU A 154 15.17 5.18 -5.56
CA LEU A 154 16.05 6.34 -5.66
C LEU A 154 15.27 7.61 -6.05
N VAL A 155 14.45 7.53 -7.11
CA VAL A 155 13.58 8.65 -7.53
C VAL A 155 12.66 9.06 -6.38
N GLN A 156 12.17 8.08 -5.62
CA GLN A 156 11.34 8.31 -4.45
C GLN A 156 12.05 9.17 -3.39
N LEU A 157 13.29 8.85 -3.04
CA LEU A 157 14.08 9.64 -2.09
C LEU A 157 14.41 11.04 -2.62
N ILE A 158 14.67 11.18 -3.92
CA ILE A 158 14.90 12.49 -4.56
C ILE A 158 13.64 13.36 -4.46
N LEU A 159 12.47 12.81 -4.77
CA LEU A 159 11.19 13.51 -4.63
C LEU A 159 10.91 13.88 -3.18
N TYR A 160 11.22 12.98 -2.23
CA TYR A 160 11.10 13.26 -0.81
C TYR A 160 11.93 14.49 -0.43
N ALA A 161 13.23 14.49 -0.76
CA ALA A 161 14.13 15.60 -0.45
C ALA A 161 13.67 16.92 -1.10
N THR A 162 13.15 16.85 -2.32
CA THR A 162 12.68 18.03 -3.08
C THR A 162 11.43 18.67 -2.46
N TYR A 163 10.45 17.85 -2.04
CA TYR A 163 9.15 18.33 -1.57
C TYR A 163 9.00 18.40 -0.04
N TYR A 164 9.96 17.90 0.73
CA TYR A 164 9.91 17.88 2.20
C TYR A 164 9.65 19.26 2.81
N LYS A 165 10.33 20.30 2.31
CA LYS A 165 10.14 21.68 2.80
C LYS A 165 8.73 22.19 2.48
N SER A 166 8.29 22.00 1.24
CA SER A 166 6.93 22.36 0.80
C SER A 166 5.86 21.68 1.67
N THR A 167 6.02 20.40 2.00
CA THR A 167 5.12 19.71 2.93
C THR A 167 5.09 20.36 4.29
N LYS A 168 6.26 20.66 4.90
CA LYS A 168 6.31 21.32 6.21
C LYS A 168 5.56 22.65 6.22
N ASP A 169 5.76 23.47 5.19
CA ASP A 169 5.10 24.77 5.08
C ASP A 169 3.57 24.60 4.97
N GLN A 170 3.10 23.68 4.12
CA GLN A 170 1.68 23.37 3.98
C GLN A 170 1.06 22.84 5.28
N THR A 171 1.74 21.93 5.98
CA THR A 171 1.28 21.38 7.27
C THR A 171 1.20 22.46 8.35
N ASN A 172 2.13 23.41 8.36
CA ASN A 172 2.10 24.52 9.32
C ASN A 172 0.94 25.50 9.03
N VAL A 173 0.75 25.88 7.76
CA VAL A 173 -0.38 26.73 7.34
C VAL A 173 -1.72 26.08 7.70
N ARG A 174 -1.85 24.76 7.49
CA ARG A 174 -3.06 24.00 7.84
C ARG A 174 -3.33 24.02 9.35
N ARG A 175 -2.30 23.79 10.18
CA ARG A 175 -2.42 23.84 11.66
C ARG A 175 -2.89 25.21 12.14
N VAL A 176 -2.26 26.29 11.66
CA VAL A 176 -2.67 27.65 12.00
C VAL A 176 -4.13 27.90 11.63
N LYS A 177 -4.58 27.46 10.44
CA LYS A 177 -5.99 27.62 10.03
C LYS A 177 -6.96 26.84 10.90
N GLU A 178 -6.61 25.62 11.30
CA GLU A 178 -7.41 24.80 12.22
C GLU A 178 -7.52 25.48 13.60
N ASP A 179 -6.41 26.01 14.14
CA ASP A 179 -6.38 26.73 15.43
C ASP A 179 -7.24 28.01 15.41
N LEU A 180 -7.21 28.77 14.32
CA LEU A 180 -8.07 29.96 14.15
C LEU A 180 -9.55 29.55 14.07
N SER A 181 -9.88 28.47 13.36
CA SER A 181 -11.27 28.03 13.22
C SER A 181 -11.85 27.53 14.54
N LEU A 182 -11.06 26.82 15.35
CA LEU A 182 -11.48 26.37 16.68
C LEU A 182 -11.68 27.56 17.61
N SER A 183 -10.77 28.53 17.59
CA SER A 183 -10.89 29.75 18.39
C SER A 183 -12.14 30.54 18.04
N GLN A 184 -12.51 30.63 16.76
CA GLN A 184 -13.75 31.27 16.32
C GLN A 184 -15.00 30.53 16.81
N VAL A 185 -14.99 29.19 16.76
CA VAL A 185 -16.12 28.38 17.28
C VAL A 185 -16.27 28.60 18.78
N VAL A 186 -15.19 28.56 19.56
CA VAL A 186 -15.21 28.79 21.01
C VAL A 186 -15.70 30.20 21.36
N VAL A 187 -15.27 31.22 20.61
CA VAL A 187 -15.77 32.60 20.82
C VAL A 187 -17.26 32.68 20.51
N ASN A 188 -17.73 32.07 19.42
CA ASN A 188 -19.15 32.08 19.06
C ASN A 188 -20.00 31.30 20.06
N GLU A 189 -19.53 30.15 20.56
CA GLU A 189 -20.18 29.39 21.63
C GLU A 189 -20.22 30.19 22.93
N GLY A 190 -19.11 30.82 23.34
CA GLY A 190 -19.07 31.68 24.53
C GLY A 190 -20.00 32.90 24.43
N VAL A 191 -20.14 33.50 23.24
CA VAL A 191 -21.11 34.58 23.00
C VAL A 191 -22.55 34.04 23.02
N ALA A 192 -22.80 32.83 22.50
CA ALA A 192 -24.10 32.18 22.57
C ALA A 192 -24.48 31.81 24.01
N GLU A 193 -23.54 31.32 24.82
CA GLU A 193 -23.73 31.08 26.26
C GLU A 193 -23.94 32.39 27.03
N CYS A 194 -23.23 33.47 26.70
CA CYS A 194 -23.46 34.80 27.29
C CYS A 194 -24.87 35.35 26.95
N ASN A 195 -25.35 35.09 25.73
CA ASN A 195 -26.68 35.49 25.29
C ASN A 195 -27.79 34.58 25.87
N ASN A 196 -27.51 33.28 26.07
CA ASN A 196 -28.39 32.33 26.75
C ASN A 196 -28.32 32.44 28.29
N SER A 197 -27.30 33.05 28.88
CA SER A 197 -27.33 33.38 30.33
C SER A 197 -28.22 34.59 30.62
N LEU A 198 -28.57 35.39 29.60
CA LEU A 198 -29.65 36.39 29.64
C LEU A 198 -31.04 35.79 29.36
N ASN A 199 -31.09 34.65 28.69
CA ASN A 199 -32.32 33.91 28.40
C ASN A 199 -32.06 32.43 28.61
N MET A 200 -32.47 31.90 29.76
CA MET A 200 -33.25 30.65 29.87
C MET A 200 -32.78 29.71 30.98
N TYR A 201 -33.62 29.69 32.01
CA TYR A 201 -33.79 28.66 33.04
C TYR A 201 -34.45 27.37 32.47
N GLU A 202 -34.21 27.04 31.20
CA GLU A 202 -34.94 25.99 30.47
C GLU A 202 -34.02 25.33 29.44
N SER A 203 -34.09 24.00 29.28
CA SER A 203 -33.34 23.16 28.31
C SER A 203 -32.06 22.50 28.81
N LEU A 204 -32.07 21.99 30.04
CA LEU A 204 -31.12 20.98 30.51
C LEU A 204 -31.61 19.57 30.14
N GLU A 205 -31.68 19.21 28.84
CA GLU A 205 -32.09 17.84 28.46
C GLU A 205 -31.56 17.28 27.11
N CYS A 206 -30.44 17.77 26.57
CA CYS A 206 -29.90 17.23 25.30
C CYS A 206 -28.39 16.90 25.26
N LEU A 207 -27.69 16.88 26.39
CA LEU A 207 -26.22 16.80 26.42
C LEU A 207 -25.60 15.42 26.70
N LEU A 208 -26.29 14.30 26.43
CA LEU A 208 -25.75 12.97 26.78
C LEU A 208 -25.82 11.88 25.71
N CYS A 209 -26.11 12.19 24.44
CA CYS A 209 -26.25 11.14 23.40
C CYS A 209 -25.44 11.28 22.10
N THR A 210 -24.58 12.29 21.92
CA THR A 210 -23.90 12.53 20.62
C THR A 210 -22.37 12.36 20.60
N SER A 211 -21.72 12.08 21.71
CA SER A 211 -20.25 11.91 21.75
C SER A 211 -19.82 10.44 21.69
N SER A 212 -19.83 9.82 20.50
CA SER A 212 -18.95 8.68 20.14
C SER A 212 -19.05 8.18 18.69
N MET A 213 -20.04 8.59 17.90
CA MET A 213 -20.24 8.05 16.53
C MET A 213 -19.83 8.98 15.37
N ALA A 214 -19.53 10.26 15.63
CA ALA A 214 -19.23 11.25 14.58
C ALA A 214 -17.76 11.24 14.09
N ALA A 215 -16.83 10.68 14.85
CA ALA A 215 -15.40 10.68 14.51
C ALA A 215 -14.98 9.58 13.52
N ILE A 216 -15.76 8.50 13.42
CA ILE A 216 -15.42 7.35 12.56
C ILE A 216 -16.01 7.52 11.14
N SER A 217 -17.15 8.20 11.01
CA SER A 217 -17.78 8.45 9.71
C SER A 217 -17.02 9.48 8.87
N THR A 218 -16.39 10.47 9.51
CA THR A 218 -15.63 11.54 8.84
C THR A 218 -14.28 11.06 8.29
N GLN A 219 -13.59 10.14 8.97
CA GLN A 219 -12.35 9.55 8.44
C GLN A 219 -12.60 8.63 7.23
N MET A 220 -13.67 7.82 7.27
CA MET A 220 -14.06 6.95 6.15
C MET A 220 -14.54 7.75 4.92
N ALA A 221 -15.24 8.87 5.12
CA ALA A 221 -15.67 9.75 4.02
C ALA A 221 -14.47 10.45 3.34
N SER A 222 -13.43 10.81 4.09
CA SER A 222 -12.18 11.36 3.53
C SER A 222 -11.39 10.31 2.75
N LEU A 223 -11.31 9.08 3.25
CA LEU A 223 -10.65 7.96 2.56
C LEU A 223 -11.39 7.59 1.26
N TYR A 224 -12.73 7.63 1.28
CA TYR A 224 -13.57 7.35 0.12
C TYR A 224 -13.41 8.40 -0.99
N LYS A 225 -13.39 9.70 -0.65
CA LYS A 225 -13.14 10.78 -1.63
C LYS A 225 -11.76 10.66 -2.30
N TYR A 226 -10.78 10.09 -1.60
CA TYR A 226 -9.43 9.89 -2.11
C TYR A 226 -9.34 8.72 -3.11
N LEU A 227 -10.12 7.66 -2.90
CA LEU A 227 -10.06 6.43 -3.69
C LEU A 227 -10.97 6.42 -4.94
N VAL A 228 -12.03 7.22 -4.97
CA VAL A 228 -13.02 7.20 -6.08
C VAL A 228 -12.72 8.23 -7.17
N LYS A 229 -11.74 9.14 -6.96
CA LYS A 229 -11.38 10.19 -7.93
C LYS A 229 -10.04 9.97 -8.65
N SER A 230 -9.51 8.75 -8.62
CA SER A 230 -8.43 8.27 -9.52
C SER A 230 -8.92 7.08 -10.32
#